data_AF-A0A7T0NYQ2-F1
#
_entry.id   AF-A0A7T0NYQ2-F1
#
_cell.length_a   1.000
_cell.length_b   1.000
_cell.length_c   1.000
_cell.angle_alpha   90.00
_cell.angle_beta   90.00
_cell.angle_gamma   90.00
#
_symmetry.space_group_name_H-M   'P 1'
#
loop_
_entity.id
_entity.type
_entity.pdbx_description
1 polymer ?
#
loop_
_entity_poly.entity_id
_entity_poly.type
_entity_poly.pdbx_seq_one_letter_code
_entity_poly.pdbx_strand_id
1 'polypeptide(L)' 'MNNISEEERQKILASSPVGTWALMLIVGGGMVIAWLLMYYGVFLPRGHIG' A
#
# COMPACT_ATOMS: atom_id res chain seq x y z
N MET A 1 -15.58 26.57 1.08
CA MET A 1 -16.07 25.18 1.03
C MET A 1 -16.65 24.98 -0.37
N ASN A 2 -16.17 24.01 -1.15
CA ASN A 2 -16.58 23.86 -2.55
C ASN A 2 -18.10 23.71 -2.65
N ASN A 3 -18.72 24.49 -3.54
CA ASN A 3 -20.14 24.36 -3.93
C ASN A 3 -20.28 23.17 -4.88
N ILE A 4 -20.02 21.96 -4.38
CA ILE A 4 -20.24 20.73 -5.14
C ILE A 4 -21.75 20.44 -5.09
N SER A 5 -22.36 20.12 -6.22
CA SER A 5 -23.77 19.70 -6.24
C SER A 5 -23.95 18.37 -5.51
N GLU A 6 -25.14 18.12 -4.95
CA GLU A 6 -25.42 16.86 -4.24
C GLU A 6 -25.25 15.64 -5.16
N GLU A 7 -25.56 15.79 -6.46
CA GLU A 7 -25.39 14.74 -7.46
C GLU A 7 -23.91 14.37 -7.68
N GLU A 8 -23.03 15.38 -7.79
CA GLU A 8 -21.58 15.16 -7.91
C GLU A 8 -20.99 14.53 -6.65
N ARG A 9 -21.50 14.92 -5.48
CA ARG A 9 -21.10 14.33 -4.19
C ARG A 9 -21.43 12.85 -4.15
N GLN A 10 -22.66 12.46 -4.52
CA GLN A 10 -23.06 11.06 -4.57
C GLN A 10 -22.24 10.27 -5.59
N LYS A 11 -21.92 10.86 -6.74
CA LYS A 11 -21.05 10.24 -7.76
C LYS A 11 -19.64 9.96 -7.25
N ILE A 12 -19.06 10.88 -6.49
CA ILE A 12 -17.74 10.68 -5.86
C ILE A 12 -17.82 9.57 -4.81
N LEU A 13 -18.86 9.57 -3.97
CA LEU A 13 -19.04 8.55 -2.91
C LEU A 13 -19.30 7.14 -3.46
N ALA A 14 -19.99 7.03 -4.60
CA ALA A 14 -20.23 5.76 -5.27
C ALA A 14 -19.03 5.28 -6.12
N SER A 15 -18.06 6.16 -6.40
CA SER A 15 -16.89 5.82 -7.19
C SER A 15 -15.93 4.93 -6.40
N SER A 16 -15.33 3.94 -7.07
CA SER A 16 -14.34 3.07 -6.43
C SER A 16 -13.08 3.86 -6.09
N PRO A 17 -12.50 3.71 -4.87
CA PRO A 17 -11.33 4.46 -4.44
C PRO A 17 -10.04 3.87 -5.03
N VAL A 18 -9.90 3.88 -6.35
CA VAL A 18 -8.79 3.24 -7.08
C VAL A 18 -7.43 3.74 -6.60
N GLY A 19 -7.29 5.04 -6.31
CA GLY A 19 -6.06 5.61 -5.77
C GLY A 19 -5.67 5.05 -4.41
N THR A 20 -6.65 4.83 -3.53
CA THR A 20 -6.42 4.20 -2.21
C THR A 20 -5.98 2.75 -2.38
N TRP A 21 -6.59 2.00 -3.28
CA TRP A 21 -6.18 0.61 -3.58
C TRP A 21 -4.76 0.55 -4.12
N ALA A 22 -4.41 1.42 -5.08
CA ALA A 22 -3.06 1.50 -5.61
C ALA A 22 -2.03 1.80 -4.51
N LEU A 23 -2.31 2.77 -3.64
CA LEU A 23 -1.46 3.10 -2.50
C LEU A 23 -1.28 1.92 -1.55
N MET A 24 -2.38 1.24 -1.18
CA MET A 24 -2.33 0.07 -0.30
C MET A 24 -1.49 -1.06 -0.89
N LEU A 25 -1.60 -1.32 -2.20
CA LEU A 25 -0.80 -2.34 -2.87
C LEU A 25 0.69 -1.98 -2.93
N ILE A 26 1.02 -0.72 -3.23
CA ILE A 26 2.42 -0.27 -3.28
C ILE A 26 3.06 -0.36 -1.89
N VAL A 27 2.40 0.18 -0.87
CA VAL A 27 2.93 0.18 0.49
C VAL A 27 3.02 -1.23 1.05
N GLY A 28 1.91 -2.00 0.97
CA GLY A 28 1.87 -3.37 1.47
C GLY A 28 2.86 -4.28 0.74
N GLY A 29 2.89 -4.21 -0.59
CA GLY A 29 3.86 -4.95 -1.41
C GLY A 29 5.30 -4.55 -1.10
N GLY A 30 5.58 -3.26 -0.96
CA GLY A 30 6.90 -2.75 -0.59
C GLY A 30 7.37 -3.26 0.77
N MET A 31 6.49 -3.29 1.77
CA MET A 31 6.81 -3.83 3.10
C MET A 31 7.14 -5.32 3.03
N VAL A 32 6.36 -6.12 2.29
CA VAL A 32 6.62 -7.55 2.11
C VAL A 32 7.96 -7.77 1.40
N ILE A 33 8.23 -7.04 0.32
CA ILE A 33 9.49 -7.13 -0.42
C ILE A 33 10.68 -6.76 0.49
N ALA A 34 10.59 -5.64 1.20
CA ALA A 34 11.64 -5.19 2.12
C ALA A 34 11.90 -6.22 3.23
N TRP A 35 10.84 -6.81 3.79
CA TRP A 35 10.95 -7.86 4.80
C TRP A 35 11.66 -9.11 4.25
N LEU A 36 11.31 -9.56 3.04
CA LEU A 36 11.95 -10.70 2.39
C LEU A 36 13.43 -10.44 2.11
N LEU A 37 13.77 -9.25 1.59
CA LEU A 37 15.15 -8.86 1.34
C LEU A 37 15.98 -8.83 2.63
N MET A 38 15.41 -8.29 3.71
CA MET A 38 16.06 -8.30 5.02
C MET A 38 16.24 -9.72 5.54
N TYR A 39 15.19 -10.56 5.50
CA TYR A 39 15.24 -11.92 6.03
C TYR A 39 16.27 -12.78 5.29
N TYR A 40 16.19 -12.85 3.96
CA TYR A 40 17.05 -13.70 3.14
C TYR A 40 18.42 -13.08 2.82
N GLY A 41 18.52 -11.76 2.72
CA GLY A 41 19.77 -11.08 2.39
C GLY A 41 20.61 -10.65 3.60
N VAL A 42 19.97 -10.40 4.75
CA VAL A 42 20.65 -9.94 5.96
C VAL A 42 20.70 -10.99 7.04
N PHE A 43 19.54 -11.48 7.48
CA PHE A 43 19.45 -12.34 8.66
C PHE A 43 19.89 -13.77 8.42
N LEU A 44 19.42 -14.44 7.37
CA LEU A 44 19.81 -15.83 7.09
C LEU A 44 21.33 -16.01 6.89
N PRO A 45 22.01 -15.15 6.11
CA PRO A 45 23.45 -15.28 5.87
C PRO A 45 24.33 -14.95 7.08
N ARG A 46 23.85 -14.08 7.98
CA ARG A 46 24.61 -13.64 9.18
C ARG A 46 24.19 -14.37 10.45
N GLY A 47 23.08 -15.09 10.42
CA GLY A 47 22.51 -15.81 11.55
C GLY A 47 23.02 -17.24 11.72
N HIS A 48 23.78 -17.78 10.75
CA HIS A 48 24.54 -19.00 10.97
C HIS A 48 25.70 -18.70 11.93
N ILE A 49 25.50 -19.06 13.21
CA ILE A 49 26.60 -19.26 14.17
C ILE A 49 27.02 -20.72 13.97
N GLY A 50 27.97 -20.93 13.06
CA GLY A 50 28.72 -22.17 12.86
C GLY A 50 30.19 -21.86 12.87
#